data_AF-A0A2V8V4C2-F1
#
_entry.id   AF-A0A2V8V4C2-F1
#
_cell.length_a   1.000
_cell.length_b   1.000
_cell.length_c   1.000
_cell.angle_alpha   90.00
_cell.angle_beta   90.00
_cell.angle_gamma   90.00
#
_symmetry.space_group_name_H-M   'P 1'
#
loop_
_entity.id
_entity.type
_entity.pdbx_description
1 polymer ?
#
loop_
_entity_poly.entity_id
_entity_poly.type
_entity_poly.pdbx_seq_one_letter_code
_entity_poly.pdbx_strand_id
1 'polypeptide(L)'
;MRSRFLCAGGVSTMLRVVLTVVFTAVLAVGLVFPALGQVQPKKRVAVFDFDNATVQTQVAIPFFQQTSNTGVLGKAVADLLVTRLVQDSACSVIERKALDKLLEEQNLSNSNRTDPLTAAKLGRVLGVDAIILGSITHYDRETKVKGGGGSAWAPLGIGRGGMTSKQDIRGLVQISARVVSPDTAEVLAVAQATGESLHKGVKTNVMDASVYMGGNTADGGLMAEAMDKAVALLAPQLEQSLVKLPPRVALVDGLVADTNAAGRLILNVGGRVGVKIGDRMQVWRPGKPVRDPATGKVLRFDDSLIGEAVVTSVDDVSAEAAYTGTEPAKSGDRVKGLPKQI
;
A
#
# COMPACT_ATOMS: atom_id res chain seq x y z
N MET A 1 -82.76 41.74 -28.70
CA MET A 1 -82.71 43.14 -28.22
C MET A 1 -82.29 43.16 -26.76
N ARG A 2 -81.20 43.89 -26.43
CA ARG A 2 -80.70 44.33 -25.10
C ARG A 2 -80.24 43.22 -24.12
N SER A 3 -79.08 43.26 -23.46
CA SER A 3 -77.98 44.23 -23.34
C SER A 3 -76.86 43.67 -22.42
N ARG A 4 -75.59 43.89 -22.83
CA ARG A 4 -74.37 44.26 -22.06
C ARG A 4 -73.86 43.33 -20.92
N PHE A 5 -72.66 42.73 -21.03
CA PHE A 5 -71.30 43.27 -20.76
C PHE A 5 -71.02 43.63 -19.28
N LEU A 6 -70.20 42.84 -18.57
CA LEU A 6 -68.92 43.23 -17.92
C LEU A 6 -68.28 42.09 -17.07
N CYS A 7 -66.95 42.10 -16.98
CA CYS A 7 -66.04 41.27 -16.15
C CYS A 7 -65.83 39.81 -16.62
N ALA A 8 -64.90 39.43 -17.50
CA ALA A 8 -63.52 39.85 -17.77
C ALA A 8 -62.54 39.69 -16.58
N GLY A 9 -61.71 38.65 -16.63
CA GLY A 9 -60.25 38.87 -16.64
C GLY A 9 -59.39 38.48 -15.43
N GLY A 10 -59.95 38.05 -14.29
CA GLY A 10 -59.13 37.82 -13.08
C GLY A 10 -58.58 36.41 -12.87
N VAL A 11 -59.37 35.37 -13.19
CA VAL A 11 -59.12 34.01 -12.68
C VAL A 11 -58.15 33.22 -13.56
N SER A 12 -58.14 33.43 -14.88
CA SER A 12 -57.28 32.65 -15.79
C SER A 12 -55.81 33.09 -15.78
N THR A 13 -55.54 34.36 -15.46
CA THR A 13 -54.19 34.92 -15.38
C THR A 13 -53.52 34.51 -14.07
N MET A 14 -54.24 34.54 -12.95
CA MET A 14 -53.77 34.04 -11.65
C MET A 14 -53.48 32.53 -11.68
N LEU A 15 -54.36 31.71 -12.28
CA LEU A 15 -54.14 30.27 -12.38
C LEU A 15 -52.91 29.93 -13.25
N ARG A 16 -52.68 30.68 -14.34
CA ARG A 16 -51.48 30.52 -15.16
C ARG A 16 -50.22 30.89 -14.39
N VAL A 17 -50.20 32.02 -13.68
CA VAL A 17 -49.02 32.45 -12.90
C VAL A 17 -48.71 31.48 -11.76
N VAL A 18 -49.72 30.97 -11.04
CA VAL A 18 -49.50 29.96 -9.99
C VAL A 18 -49.00 28.64 -10.59
N LEU A 19 -49.54 28.20 -11.75
CA LEU A 19 -49.06 26.99 -12.41
C LEU A 19 -47.61 27.14 -12.89
N THR A 20 -47.22 28.29 -13.46
CA THR A 20 -45.84 28.49 -13.92
C THR A 20 -44.85 28.61 -12.76
N VAL A 21 -45.23 29.26 -11.64
CA VAL A 21 -44.36 29.39 -10.45
C VAL A 21 -44.20 28.06 -9.71
N VAL A 22 -45.25 27.23 -9.67
CA VAL A 22 -45.15 25.88 -9.11
C VAL A 22 -44.33 24.97 -10.02
N PHE A 23 -44.44 25.10 -11.34
CA PHE A 23 -43.65 24.29 -12.28
C PHE A 23 -42.17 24.69 -12.30
N THR A 24 -41.83 25.97 -12.14
CA THR A 24 -40.43 26.42 -12.00
C THR A 24 -39.85 26.12 -10.62
N ALA A 25 -40.66 26.12 -9.56
CA ALA A 25 -40.22 25.70 -8.23
C ALA A 25 -39.97 24.18 -8.15
N VAL A 26 -40.74 23.35 -8.86
CA VAL A 26 -40.52 21.90 -8.91
C VAL A 26 -39.31 21.54 -9.79
N LEU A 27 -39.02 22.31 -10.85
CA LEU A 27 -37.81 22.12 -11.66
C LEU A 27 -36.52 22.56 -10.93
N ALA A 28 -36.61 23.48 -9.96
CA ALA A 28 -35.45 23.95 -9.19
C ALA A 28 -35.05 23.01 -8.03
N VAL A 29 -35.91 22.06 -7.63
CA VAL A 29 -35.62 21.09 -6.56
C VAL A 29 -35.11 19.75 -7.10
N GLY A 30 -35.23 19.50 -8.42
CA GLY A 30 -34.86 18.23 -9.05
C GLY A 30 -33.38 18.01 -9.39
N LEU A 31 -32.48 18.94 -9.09
CA LEU A 31 -31.06 18.86 -9.47
C LEU A 31 -30.08 18.87 -8.29
N VAL A 32 -30.52 18.44 -7.11
CA VAL A 32 -29.59 18.02 -6.05
C VAL A 32 -29.69 16.51 -5.95
N PHE A 33 -29.15 15.81 -6.96
CA PHE A 33 -28.67 14.45 -6.70
C PHE A 33 -27.55 14.61 -5.67
N PRO A 34 -27.69 14.13 -4.42
CA PRO A 34 -26.51 13.94 -3.62
C PRO A 34 -25.65 12.99 -4.44
N ALA A 35 -24.46 13.45 -4.82
CA ALA A 35 -23.43 12.56 -5.31
C ALA A 35 -23.28 11.51 -4.21
N LEU A 36 -23.92 10.35 -4.40
CA LEU A 36 -23.68 9.17 -3.60
C LEU A 36 -22.19 9.00 -3.70
N GLY A 37 -21.50 9.37 -2.62
CA GLY A 37 -20.06 9.26 -2.53
C GLY A 37 -19.73 7.86 -2.96
N GLN A 38 -19.17 7.72 -4.16
CA GLN A 38 -18.55 6.49 -4.59
C GLN A 38 -17.52 6.25 -3.51
N VAL A 39 -17.80 5.30 -2.60
CA VAL A 39 -16.83 4.84 -1.62
C VAL A 39 -15.69 4.34 -2.47
N GLN A 40 -14.68 5.20 -2.64
CA GLN A 40 -13.52 4.90 -3.45
C GLN A 40 -12.95 3.61 -2.85
N PRO A 41 -12.84 2.54 -3.64
CA PRO A 41 -12.36 1.27 -3.12
C PRO A 41 -11.00 1.52 -2.46
N LYS A 42 -10.87 1.10 -1.20
CA LYS A 42 -9.63 1.31 -0.43
C LYS A 42 -8.46 0.77 -1.22
N LYS A 43 -7.43 1.59 -1.42
CA LYS A 43 -6.21 1.16 -2.12
C LYS A 43 -5.58 0.00 -1.36
N ARG A 44 -5.26 -1.08 -2.06
CA ARG A 44 -4.61 -2.26 -1.48
C ARG A 44 -3.11 -2.06 -1.51
N VAL A 45 -2.46 -2.09 -0.36
CA VAL A 45 -1.03 -1.76 -0.25
C VAL A 45 -0.30 -2.89 0.46
N ALA A 46 0.83 -3.32 -0.10
CA ALA A 46 1.72 -4.26 0.55
C ALA A 46 2.87 -3.52 1.24
N VAL A 47 3.13 -3.82 2.51
CA VAL A 47 4.29 -3.28 3.25
C VAL A 47 5.38 -4.36 3.31
N PHE A 48 6.59 -3.98 2.93
CA PHE A 48 7.78 -4.83 3.02
C PHE A 48 8.62 -4.45 4.23
N ASP A 49 9.48 -5.38 4.64
CA ASP A 49 10.49 -5.11 5.66
C ASP A 49 11.41 -3.96 5.23
N PHE A 50 11.71 -3.08 6.17
CA PHE A 50 12.58 -1.94 5.92
C PHE A 50 14.04 -2.41 5.91
N ASP A 51 14.80 -1.99 4.90
CA ASP A 51 16.22 -2.28 4.82
C ASP A 51 17.02 -1.40 5.80
N ASN A 52 18.15 -1.90 6.27
CA ASN A 52 19.01 -1.19 7.22
C ASN A 52 20.27 -0.72 6.50
N ALA A 53 20.18 0.45 5.88
CA ALA A 53 21.27 1.03 5.11
C ALA A 53 22.47 1.47 5.97
N THR A 54 22.28 1.67 7.29
CA THR A 54 23.30 2.26 8.18
C THR A 54 23.67 1.44 9.41
N VAL A 55 23.16 0.22 9.58
CA VAL A 55 23.47 -0.58 10.78
C VAL A 55 24.84 -1.26 10.65
N GLN A 56 25.91 -0.51 10.90
CA GLN A 56 27.17 -1.05 11.40
C GLN A 56 27.20 -0.89 12.92
N THR A 57 26.40 -1.62 13.69
CA THR A 57 26.64 -1.75 15.14
C THR A 57 25.76 -2.82 15.78
N GLN A 58 26.38 -3.65 16.63
CA GLN A 58 25.71 -4.60 17.50
C GLN A 58 24.71 -3.88 18.41
N VAL A 59 23.41 -4.01 18.12
CA VAL A 59 22.34 -3.60 19.03
C VAL A 59 21.94 -4.83 19.86
N ALA A 60 22.31 -4.86 21.13
CA ALA A 60 21.80 -5.81 22.10
C ALA A 60 20.45 -5.29 22.63
N ILE A 61 19.35 -5.87 22.16
CA ILE A 61 18.00 -5.60 22.67
C ILE A 61 17.78 -6.55 23.86
N PRO A 62 17.57 -6.06 25.11
CA PRO A 62 17.55 -6.90 26.31
C PRO A 62 16.45 -7.97 26.38
N PHE A 63 15.45 -7.92 25.50
CA PHE A 63 14.34 -8.88 25.48
C PHE A 63 14.43 -9.91 24.34
N PHE A 64 15.36 -9.75 23.41
CA PHE A 64 15.62 -10.71 22.34
C PHE A 64 17.07 -11.15 22.45
N GLN A 65 17.29 -12.36 22.98
CA GLN A 65 18.60 -12.99 23.01
C GLN A 65 19.22 -12.97 21.60
N GLN A 66 20.24 -12.13 21.47
CA GLN A 66 21.45 -12.36 20.69
C GLN A 66 21.25 -13.08 19.35
N THR A 67 21.02 -12.30 18.30
CA THR A 67 21.71 -12.50 17.02
C THR A 67 21.83 -11.13 16.36
N SER A 68 23.04 -10.80 15.92
CA SER A 68 23.31 -9.70 15.00
C SER A 68 22.45 -9.85 13.74
N ASN A 69 21.25 -9.30 13.77
CA ASN A 69 20.34 -9.30 12.64
C ASN A 69 19.84 -7.88 12.45
N THR A 70 20.49 -7.19 11.52
CA THR A 70 19.98 -5.98 10.87
C THR A 70 18.53 -6.17 10.39
N GLY A 71 18.03 -7.39 10.22
CA GLY A 71 16.62 -7.64 9.93
C GLY A 71 15.61 -7.32 11.05
N VAL A 72 15.98 -7.33 12.35
CA VAL A 72 15.00 -7.20 13.44
C VAL A 72 14.43 -5.78 13.55
N LEU A 73 15.28 -4.76 13.39
CA LEU A 73 14.86 -3.36 13.45
C LEU A 73 13.96 -3.00 12.26
N GLY A 74 14.33 -3.42 11.06
CA GLY A 74 13.54 -3.20 9.85
C GLY A 74 12.16 -3.84 9.91
N LYS A 75 12.08 -5.05 10.49
CA LYS A 75 10.81 -5.74 10.77
C LYS A 75 9.95 -4.97 11.77
N ALA A 76 10.54 -4.50 12.86
CA ALA A 76 9.81 -3.73 13.86
C ALA A 76 9.25 -2.42 13.30
N VAL A 77 9.97 -1.73 12.39
CA VAL A 77 9.46 -0.54 11.70
C VAL A 77 8.26 -0.91 10.82
N ALA A 78 8.37 -1.98 10.04
CA ALA A 78 7.30 -2.44 9.18
C ALA A 78 6.03 -2.78 9.98
N ASP A 79 6.17 -3.51 11.10
CA ASP A 79 5.04 -3.93 11.93
C ASP A 79 4.35 -2.72 12.61
N LEU A 80 5.14 -1.74 13.10
CA LEU A 80 4.60 -0.48 13.62
C LEU A 80 3.87 0.32 12.54
N LEU A 81 4.44 0.38 11.33
CA LEU A 81 3.82 1.09 10.21
C LEU A 81 2.52 0.42 9.77
N VAL A 82 2.49 -0.92 9.66
CA VAL A 82 1.27 -1.68 9.36
C VAL A 82 0.20 -1.41 10.41
N THR A 83 0.56 -1.43 11.70
CA THR A 83 -0.37 -1.15 12.80
C THR A 83 -1.02 0.22 12.65
N ARG A 84 -0.23 1.26 12.35
CA ARG A 84 -0.73 2.63 12.17
C ARG A 84 -1.61 2.76 10.93
N LEU A 85 -1.17 2.23 9.78
CA LEU A 85 -1.92 2.27 8.52
C LEU A 85 -3.26 1.52 8.59
N VAL A 86 -3.34 0.45 9.39
CA VAL A 86 -4.59 -0.29 9.63
C VAL A 86 -5.53 0.49 10.56
N GLN A 87 -5.00 1.14 11.60
CA GLN A 87 -5.79 1.95 12.53
C GLN A 87 -6.48 3.12 11.83
N ASP A 88 -5.75 3.85 10.99
CA ASP A 88 -6.27 5.04 10.28
C ASP A 88 -7.24 4.69 9.14
N SER A 89 -7.43 3.40 8.83
CA SER A 89 -8.48 2.87 7.94
C SER A 89 -8.46 3.37 6.49
N ALA A 90 -7.47 4.18 6.10
CA ALA A 90 -7.38 4.83 4.79
C ALA A 90 -7.03 3.84 3.65
N CYS A 91 -6.33 2.75 3.96
CA CYS A 91 -5.93 1.74 2.98
C CYS A 91 -6.16 0.31 3.49
N SER A 92 -6.24 -0.64 2.56
CA SER A 92 -6.26 -2.07 2.89
C SER A 92 -4.82 -2.57 2.87
N VAL A 93 -4.26 -2.80 4.05
CA VAL A 93 -2.87 -3.24 4.19
C VAL A 93 -2.79 -4.76 4.09
N ILE A 94 -1.86 -5.22 3.28
CA ILE A 94 -1.53 -6.63 3.11
C ILE A 94 -0.14 -6.85 3.70
N GLU A 95 -0.09 -7.66 4.76
CA GLU A 95 1.16 -8.02 5.40
C GLU A 95 1.82 -9.17 4.63
N ARG A 96 3.00 -8.90 4.05
CA ARG A 96 3.71 -9.91 3.25
C ARG A 96 4.13 -11.12 4.09
N LYS A 97 4.54 -10.92 5.35
CA LYS A 97 4.98 -12.02 6.24
C LYS A 97 3.87 -13.00 6.56
N ALA A 98 2.65 -12.50 6.81
CA ALA A 98 1.50 -13.35 7.06
C ALA A 98 1.20 -14.22 5.83
N LEU A 99 1.43 -13.69 4.63
CA LEU A 99 1.28 -14.43 3.38
C LEU A 99 2.43 -15.41 3.15
N ASP A 100 3.68 -15.05 3.42
CA ASP A 100 4.81 -15.97 3.31
C ASP A 100 4.59 -17.19 4.21
N LYS A 101 4.08 -16.99 5.44
CA LYS A 101 3.67 -18.09 6.34
C LYS A 101 2.52 -18.93 5.78
N LEU A 102 1.45 -18.31 5.28
CA LEU A 102 0.34 -19.04 4.66
C LEU A 102 0.76 -19.81 3.41
N LEU A 103 1.66 -19.25 2.61
CA LEU A 103 2.23 -19.88 1.43
C LEU A 103 3.15 -21.04 1.83
N GLU A 104 3.99 -20.88 2.86
CA GLU A 104 4.78 -21.97 3.44
C GLU A 104 3.88 -23.10 3.95
N GLU A 105 2.79 -22.81 4.65
CA GLU A 105 1.81 -23.80 5.14
C GLU A 105 1.07 -24.51 3.99
N GLN A 106 0.70 -23.78 2.93
CA GLN A 106 0.09 -24.38 1.74
C GLN A 106 1.08 -25.22 0.92
N ASN A 107 2.34 -24.81 0.84
CA ASN A 107 3.41 -25.54 0.16
C ASN A 107 3.78 -26.83 0.92
N LEU A 108 3.66 -26.84 2.25
CA LEU A 108 3.82 -28.04 3.09
C LEU A 108 2.67 -29.04 2.90
N SER A 109 1.49 -28.59 2.49
CA SER A 109 0.32 -29.44 2.25
C SER A 109 0.24 -29.99 0.81
N ASN A 110 0.99 -29.43 -0.14
CA ASN A 110 1.01 -29.84 -1.56
C ASN A 110 2.44 -29.74 -2.14
N SER A 111 3.24 -30.77 -1.93
CA SER A 111 4.70 -30.79 -2.17
C SER A 111 5.16 -30.80 -3.65
N ASN A 112 4.46 -30.14 -4.58
CA ASN A 112 4.81 -30.20 -6.01
C ASN A 112 4.65 -28.89 -6.81
N ARG A 113 4.66 -27.72 -6.15
CA ARG A 113 4.73 -26.44 -6.87
C ARG A 113 5.67 -25.49 -6.18
N THR A 114 6.83 -25.26 -6.79
CA THR A 114 7.70 -24.15 -6.39
C THR A 114 8.37 -23.59 -7.63
N ASP A 115 7.90 -22.42 -8.07
CA ASP A 115 8.74 -21.49 -8.83
C ASP A 115 8.97 -20.26 -7.92
N PRO A 116 10.23 -19.86 -7.65
CA PRO A 116 10.51 -18.74 -6.76
C PRO A 116 10.18 -17.42 -7.48
N LEU A 117 8.98 -16.88 -7.22
CA LEU A 117 8.52 -15.64 -7.84
C LEU A 117 9.19 -14.41 -7.20
N THR A 118 9.84 -13.61 -8.05
CA THR A 118 10.40 -12.29 -7.73
C THR A 118 9.34 -11.35 -7.12
N ALA A 119 9.72 -10.43 -6.23
CA ALA A 119 8.82 -9.50 -5.53
C ALA A 119 7.82 -8.75 -6.43
N ALA A 120 8.18 -8.41 -7.67
CA ALA A 120 7.29 -7.79 -8.65
C ALA A 120 6.19 -8.74 -9.17
N LYS A 121 6.54 -10.02 -9.39
CA LYS A 121 5.56 -11.06 -9.72
C LYS A 121 4.66 -11.36 -8.51
N LEU A 122 5.23 -11.34 -7.29
CA LEU A 122 4.45 -11.43 -6.06
C LEU A 122 3.43 -10.28 -5.95
N GLY A 123 3.83 -9.03 -6.20
CA GLY A 123 2.91 -7.89 -6.19
C GLY A 123 1.73 -8.04 -7.18
N ARG A 124 1.99 -8.60 -8.37
CA ARG A 124 0.93 -8.94 -9.34
C ARG A 124 0.04 -10.08 -8.87
N VAL A 125 0.61 -11.12 -8.25
CA VAL A 125 -0.15 -12.24 -7.64
C VAL A 125 -1.03 -11.77 -6.48
N LEU A 126 -0.56 -10.79 -5.70
CA LEU A 126 -1.29 -10.24 -4.56
C LEU A 126 -2.39 -9.24 -4.96
N GLY A 127 -2.34 -8.73 -6.21
CA GLY A 127 -3.30 -7.75 -6.71
C GLY A 127 -3.29 -6.46 -5.89
N VAL A 128 -2.11 -6.03 -5.43
CA VAL A 128 -1.93 -4.76 -4.70
C VAL A 128 -1.83 -3.59 -5.68
N ASP A 129 -2.28 -2.41 -5.26
CA ASP A 129 -2.17 -1.17 -6.03
C ASP A 129 -0.78 -0.53 -5.91
N ALA A 130 -0.14 -0.70 -4.75
CA ALA A 130 1.18 -0.17 -4.48
C ALA A 130 1.95 -1.04 -3.48
N ILE A 131 3.27 -0.95 -3.56
CA ILE A 131 4.21 -1.59 -2.64
C ILE A 131 4.94 -0.49 -1.87
N ILE A 132 4.96 -0.57 -0.54
CA ILE A 132 5.80 0.27 0.31
C ILE A 132 7.10 -0.48 0.59
N LEU A 133 8.20 0.08 0.11
CA LEU A 133 9.56 -0.30 0.47
C LEU A 133 10.14 0.80 1.34
N GLY A 134 11.06 0.50 2.24
CA GLY A 134 11.73 1.55 2.98
C GLY A 134 13.07 1.14 3.52
N SER A 135 13.79 2.12 4.05
CA SER A 135 15.04 1.92 4.75
C SER A 135 15.19 2.86 5.93
N ILE A 136 15.88 2.38 6.96
CA ILE A 136 16.35 3.20 8.07
C ILE A 136 17.66 3.85 7.62
N THR A 137 17.66 5.17 7.49
CA THR A 137 18.79 5.94 6.96
C THR A 137 19.68 6.46 8.07
N HIS A 138 19.16 6.79 9.24
CA HIS A 138 19.96 7.15 10.40
C HIS A 138 19.41 6.47 11.65
N TYR A 139 20.30 5.95 12.48
CA TYR A 139 20.01 5.40 13.79
C TYR A 139 21.19 5.75 14.70
N ASP A 140 21.05 6.81 15.49
CA ASP A 140 22.16 7.35 16.27
C ASP A 140 21.75 7.63 17.72
N ARG A 141 22.72 7.44 18.62
CA ARG A 141 22.62 7.68 20.06
C ARG A 141 23.71 8.64 20.49
N GLU A 142 23.34 9.88 20.78
CA GLU A 142 24.24 10.83 21.42
C GLU A 142 24.07 10.79 22.94
N THR A 143 25.16 10.69 23.68
CA THR A 143 25.16 10.82 25.14
C THR A 143 26.01 12.02 25.55
N LYS A 144 25.41 13.01 26.22
CA LYS A 144 26.09 14.20 26.74
C LYS A 144 26.17 14.15 28.26
N VAL A 145 27.37 13.99 28.79
CA VAL A 145 27.62 13.97 30.24
C VAL A 145 27.56 15.40 30.78
N LYS A 146 26.67 15.65 31.75
CA LYS A 146 26.43 16.98 32.37
C LYS A 146 27.04 17.14 33.77
N GLY A 147 28.05 16.32 34.09
CA GLY A 147 28.75 16.35 35.36
C GLY A 147 28.27 15.28 36.34
N GLY A 148 29.14 14.91 37.28
CA GLY A 148 28.90 13.84 38.24
C GLY A 148 29.24 14.26 39.66
N GLY A 149 28.43 13.83 40.61
CA GLY A 149 28.58 14.09 42.03
C GLY A 149 28.43 12.79 42.80
N GLY A 150 29.42 12.48 43.62
CA GLY A 150 29.40 11.34 44.52
C GLY A 150 30.56 11.47 45.49
N SER A 151 30.29 11.30 46.78
CA SER A 151 31.34 11.22 47.79
C SER A 151 32.02 9.87 47.64
N ALA A 152 33.26 9.87 47.16
CA ALA A 152 34.14 8.70 47.24
C ALA A 152 34.71 8.48 48.66
N TRP A 153 34.36 9.35 49.62
CA TRP A 153 35.00 9.41 50.93
C TRP A 153 33.95 9.53 52.03
N ALA A 154 33.43 8.39 52.47
CA ALA A 154 33.03 8.26 53.87
C ALA A 154 34.34 8.16 54.68
N PRO A 155 34.58 8.99 55.71
CA PRO A 155 35.86 9.03 56.45
C PRO A 155 36.18 7.75 57.27
N LEU A 156 35.43 6.65 57.10
CA LEU A 156 35.55 5.42 57.88
C LEU A 156 35.54 4.11 57.05
N GLY A 157 35.88 4.15 55.76
CA GLY A 157 36.34 2.93 55.03
C GLY A 157 35.34 1.78 54.81
N ILE A 158 34.04 1.94 55.09
CA ILE A 158 33.02 0.86 54.94
C ILE A 158 31.88 1.25 53.94
N GLY A 159 31.94 2.41 53.30
CA GLY A 159 30.90 2.86 52.38
C GLY A 159 31.21 2.56 50.91
N ARG A 160 30.48 1.62 50.29
CA ARG A 160 30.43 1.41 48.82
C ARG A 160 29.66 2.55 48.14
N GLY A 161 30.16 3.78 48.26
CA GLY A 161 29.57 4.99 47.68
C GLY A 161 29.90 5.10 46.20
N GLY A 162 28.93 4.83 45.33
CA GLY A 162 29.08 4.95 43.89
C GLY A 162 29.15 6.41 43.43
N MET A 163 30.15 6.75 42.63
CA MET A 163 30.21 8.03 41.91
C MET A 163 29.03 8.07 40.93
N THR A 164 28.13 9.04 41.02
CA THR A 164 26.99 9.15 40.08
C THR A 164 27.26 10.21 39.02
N SER A 165 27.02 9.87 37.76
CA SER A 165 27.13 10.79 36.62
C SER A 165 25.75 11.13 36.09
N LYS A 166 25.48 12.41 35.83
CA LYS A 166 24.25 12.86 35.14
C LYS A 166 24.53 12.93 33.65
N GLN A 167 23.68 12.29 32.86
CA GLN A 167 23.82 12.23 31.41
C GLN A 167 22.50 12.61 30.74
N ASP A 168 22.58 13.40 29.68
CA ASP A 168 21.49 13.62 28.73
C ASP A 168 21.70 12.67 27.55
N ILE A 169 20.68 11.88 27.21
CA ILE A 169 20.76 10.92 26.11
C ILE A 169 19.76 11.35 25.02
N ARG A 170 20.24 11.46 23.78
CA ARG A 170 19.46 11.78 22.59
C ARG A 170 19.46 10.59 21.64
N GLY A 171 18.27 10.22 21.18
CA GLY A 171 18.08 9.27 20.10
C GLY A 171 17.56 9.97 18.86
N LEU A 172 18.18 9.67 17.71
CA LEU A 172 17.77 10.16 16.40
C LEU A 172 17.54 8.95 15.50
N VAL A 173 16.34 8.84 14.94
CA VAL A 173 16.00 7.80 13.96
C VAL A 173 15.41 8.48 12.73
N GLN A 174 16.00 8.22 11.56
CA GLN A 174 15.49 8.69 10.28
C GLN A 174 15.11 7.50 9.40
N ILE A 175 13.90 7.57 8.83
CA ILE A 175 13.31 6.52 8.01
C ILE A 175 12.92 7.12 6.66
N SER A 176 13.23 6.42 5.57
CA SER A 176 12.75 6.73 4.24
C SER A 176 11.88 5.59 3.72
N ALA A 177 10.72 5.92 3.17
CA ALA A 177 9.84 4.97 2.50
C ALA A 177 9.59 5.42 1.05
N ARG A 178 9.41 4.45 0.16
CA ARG A 178 9.13 4.60 -1.26
C ARG A 178 7.91 3.78 -1.60
N VAL A 179 6.96 4.41 -2.27
CA VAL A 179 5.78 3.77 -2.82
C VAL A 179 6.08 3.41 -4.26
N VAL A 180 5.96 2.13 -4.60
CA VAL A 180 6.37 1.58 -5.90
C VAL A 180 5.19 0.90 -6.58
N SER A 181 5.03 1.13 -7.88
CA SER A 181 4.08 0.40 -8.71
C SER A 181 4.53 -1.05 -8.93
N PRO A 182 3.70 -2.07 -8.66
CA PRO A 182 4.05 -3.47 -8.93
C PRO A 182 4.13 -3.80 -10.44
N ASP A 183 3.53 -2.98 -11.29
CA ASP A 183 3.45 -3.25 -12.74
C ASP A 183 4.68 -2.72 -13.48
N THR A 184 5.09 -1.49 -13.18
CA THR A 184 6.18 -0.76 -13.86
C THR A 184 7.47 -0.69 -13.04
N ALA A 185 7.45 -1.06 -11.76
CA ALA A 185 8.54 -0.82 -10.81
C ALA A 185 8.94 0.67 -10.65
N GLU A 186 8.06 1.59 -11.04
CA GLU A 186 8.26 3.02 -10.90
C GLU A 186 7.99 3.48 -9.46
N VAL A 187 8.82 4.40 -8.95
CA VAL A 187 8.61 5.05 -7.66
C VAL A 187 7.56 6.14 -7.81
N LEU A 188 6.37 5.89 -7.28
CA LEU A 188 5.22 6.79 -7.36
C LEU A 188 5.27 7.90 -6.30
N ALA A 189 5.85 7.62 -5.15
CA ALA A 189 6.02 8.59 -4.07
C ALA A 189 7.18 8.21 -3.16
N VAL A 190 7.68 9.21 -2.43
CA VAL A 190 8.71 9.04 -1.39
C VAL A 190 8.23 9.79 -0.14
N ALA A 191 8.34 9.15 1.01
CA ALA A 191 8.12 9.75 2.32
C ALA A 191 9.39 9.63 3.15
N GLN A 192 9.66 10.64 3.97
CA GLN A 192 10.78 10.65 4.90
C GLN A 192 10.36 11.28 6.21
N ALA A 193 10.77 10.66 7.31
CA ALA A 193 10.47 11.14 8.63
C ALA A 193 11.66 10.94 9.56
N THR A 194 11.80 11.88 10.49
CA THR A 194 12.81 11.84 11.54
C THR A 194 12.12 11.91 12.88
N GLY A 195 12.45 10.98 13.76
CA GLY A 195 11.98 10.94 15.13
C GLY A 195 13.13 11.16 16.10
N GLU A 196 12.88 12.02 17.08
CA GLU A 196 13.84 12.39 18.12
C GLU A 196 13.28 12.09 19.51
N SER A 197 14.11 11.55 20.37
CA SER A 197 13.84 11.36 21.79
C SER A 197 15.00 11.91 22.62
N LEU A 198 14.68 12.52 23.76
CA LEU A 198 15.65 13.15 24.64
C LEU A 198 15.28 12.88 26.09
N HIS A 199 16.08 12.05 26.76
CA HIS A 199 16.01 11.86 28.20
C HIS A 199 17.08 12.72 28.88
N LYS A 200 16.63 13.69 29.68
CA LYS A 200 17.53 14.60 30.42
C LYS A 200 17.77 14.10 31.84
N GLY A 201 19.01 14.20 32.31
CA GLY A 201 19.36 13.96 33.72
C GLY A 201 19.30 12.50 34.17
N VAL A 202 19.51 11.55 33.26
CA VAL A 202 19.67 10.13 33.58
C VAL A 202 20.87 9.98 34.51
N LYS A 203 20.65 9.42 35.70
CA LYS A 203 21.71 9.20 36.69
C LYS A 203 22.27 7.79 36.50
N THR A 204 23.55 7.69 36.17
CA THR A 204 24.25 6.41 36.01
C THR A 204 25.30 6.27 37.10
N ASN A 205 25.41 5.07 37.68
CA ASN A 205 26.45 4.79 38.66
C ASN A 205 27.72 4.41 37.91
N VAL A 206 28.80 5.14 38.14
CA VAL A 206 30.08 4.96 37.45
C VAL A 206 30.76 3.66 37.90
N MET A 207 30.39 3.04 39.02
CA MET A 207 30.90 1.72 39.45
C MET A 207 30.13 0.53 38.85
N ASP A 208 29.10 0.79 38.05
CA ASP A 208 28.33 -0.28 37.42
C ASP A 208 29.02 -0.73 36.12
N ALA A 209 29.55 -1.96 36.14
CA ALA A 209 30.25 -2.57 35.01
C ALA A 209 29.38 -2.65 33.74
N SER A 210 28.05 -2.62 33.88
CA SER A 210 27.14 -2.57 32.73
C SER A 210 27.24 -1.26 31.95
N VAL A 211 27.48 -0.13 32.63
CA VAL A 211 27.62 1.20 32.02
C VAL A 211 28.90 1.32 31.20
N TYR A 212 30.01 0.73 31.67
CA TYR A 212 31.29 0.70 30.94
C TYR A 212 31.25 -0.20 29.70
N MET A 213 30.42 -1.23 29.71
CA MET A 213 30.24 -2.15 28.58
C MET A 213 29.10 -1.71 27.63
N GLY A 214 28.65 -0.45 27.72
CA GLY A 214 27.61 0.11 26.84
C GLY A 214 26.16 -0.31 27.19
N GLY A 215 25.97 -1.03 28.28
CA GLY A 215 24.69 -1.49 28.78
C GLY A 215 24.09 -0.54 29.83
N ASN A 216 23.56 0.61 29.41
CA ASN A 216 22.62 1.36 30.25
C ASN A 216 21.22 0.72 30.11
N THR A 217 20.80 -0.03 31.12
CA THR A 217 19.43 -0.57 31.27
C THR A 217 18.39 0.51 31.64
N ALA A 218 18.82 1.68 32.09
CA ALA A 218 17.94 2.80 32.47
C ALA A 218 17.26 3.50 31.27
N ASP A 219 17.70 3.20 30.04
CA ASP A 219 17.31 3.92 28.82
C ASP A 219 16.74 2.98 27.73
N GLY A 220 16.30 1.78 28.13
CA GLY A 220 15.95 0.67 27.24
C GLY A 220 14.84 0.93 26.20
N GLY A 221 14.21 2.11 26.23
CA GLY A 221 13.16 2.52 25.31
C GLY A 221 13.46 3.78 24.48
N LEU A 222 14.56 4.50 24.71
CA LEU A 222 14.78 5.82 24.05
C LEU A 222 14.78 5.72 22.53
N MET A 223 15.48 4.71 21.99
CA MET A 223 15.53 4.49 20.53
C MET A 223 14.21 3.97 19.98
N ALA A 224 13.50 3.16 20.76
CA ALA A 224 12.17 2.68 20.38
C ALA A 224 11.16 3.84 20.34
N GLU A 225 11.27 4.81 21.25
CA GLU A 225 10.44 6.02 21.24
C GLU A 225 10.77 6.93 20.06
N ALA A 226 12.05 7.17 19.75
CA ALA A 226 12.45 7.91 18.55
C ALA A 226 11.93 7.23 17.28
N MET A 227 12.01 5.89 17.22
CA MET A 227 11.49 5.11 16.10
C MET A 227 9.97 5.18 15.98
N ASP A 228 9.22 5.05 17.07
CA ASP A 228 7.75 5.21 17.05
C ASP A 228 7.35 6.61 16.60
N LYS A 229 8.05 7.66 17.05
CA LYS A 229 7.84 9.04 16.57
C LYS A 229 8.11 9.18 15.08
N ALA A 230 9.20 8.59 14.58
CA ALA A 230 9.53 8.61 13.15
C ALA A 230 8.42 7.93 12.33
N VAL A 231 7.95 6.76 12.75
CA VAL A 231 6.85 6.04 12.08
C VAL A 231 5.54 6.81 12.14
N ALA A 232 5.22 7.42 13.29
CA ALA A 232 4.02 8.24 13.47
C ALA A 232 3.98 9.46 12.53
N LEU A 233 5.15 10.04 12.20
CA LEU A 233 5.25 11.12 11.22
C LEU A 233 5.26 10.62 9.77
N LEU A 234 5.74 9.40 9.53
CA LEU A 234 5.85 8.81 8.20
C LEU A 234 4.50 8.28 7.66
N ALA A 235 3.69 7.64 8.51
CA ALA A 235 2.39 7.09 8.14
C ALA A 235 1.45 8.08 7.43
N PRO A 236 1.17 9.30 7.97
CA PRO A 236 0.27 10.23 7.32
C PRO A 236 0.80 10.75 5.97
N GLN A 237 2.13 10.87 5.81
CA GLN A 237 2.73 11.26 4.52
C GLN A 237 2.51 10.19 3.45
N LEU A 238 2.65 8.91 3.83
CA LEU A 238 2.37 7.79 2.95
C LEU A 238 0.89 7.74 2.57
N GLU A 239 -0.01 7.90 3.53
CA GLU A 239 -1.46 7.90 3.26
C GLU A 239 -1.88 9.01 2.30
N GLN A 240 -1.40 10.23 2.51
CA GLN A 240 -1.67 11.33 1.58
C GLN A 240 -1.13 11.06 0.18
N SER A 241 0.00 10.35 0.08
CA SER A 241 0.57 9.94 -1.20
C SER A 241 -0.27 8.84 -1.86
N LEU A 242 -0.78 7.88 -1.08
CA LEU A 242 -1.63 6.78 -1.55
C LEU A 242 -2.97 7.27 -2.11
N VAL A 243 -3.58 8.30 -1.52
CA VAL A 243 -4.82 8.90 -2.03
C VAL A 243 -4.61 9.59 -3.38
N LYS A 244 -3.44 10.18 -3.60
CA LYS A 244 -3.08 10.89 -4.84
C LYS A 244 -2.63 9.97 -5.97
N LEU A 245 -2.50 8.66 -5.70
CA LEU A 245 -2.08 7.72 -6.73
C LEU A 245 -3.14 7.64 -7.84
N PRO A 246 -2.70 7.67 -9.12
CA PRO A 246 -3.62 7.49 -10.23
C PRO A 246 -4.38 6.15 -10.07
N PRO A 247 -5.61 6.04 -10.59
CA PRO A 247 -6.31 4.78 -10.64
C PRO A 247 -5.43 3.76 -11.37
N ARG A 248 -5.20 2.61 -10.73
CA ARG A 248 -4.43 1.54 -11.35
C ARG A 248 -5.20 1.07 -12.58
N VAL A 249 -4.63 1.29 -13.75
CA VAL A 249 -5.01 0.54 -14.92
C VAL A 249 -4.38 -0.83 -14.76
N ALA A 250 -5.11 -1.78 -14.17
CA ALA A 250 -4.65 -3.16 -14.14
C ALA A 250 -4.47 -3.60 -15.59
N LEU A 251 -3.22 -3.77 -16.02
CA LEU A 251 -2.89 -4.38 -17.30
C LEU A 251 -3.21 -5.86 -17.14
N VAL A 252 -4.48 -6.21 -17.33
CA VAL A 252 -4.95 -7.59 -17.30
C VAL A 252 -4.36 -8.26 -18.53
N ASP A 253 -3.45 -9.21 -18.32
CA ASP A 253 -2.93 -10.07 -19.37
C ASP A 253 -3.26 -11.52 -19.00
N GLY A 254 -3.95 -12.20 -19.90
CA GLY A 254 -4.51 -13.53 -19.69
C GLY A 254 -4.57 -14.33 -20.98
N LEU A 255 -5.13 -15.52 -20.86
CA LEU A 255 -5.35 -16.45 -21.94
C LEU A 255 -6.82 -16.88 -21.94
N VAL A 256 -7.33 -17.16 -23.13
CA VAL A 256 -8.57 -17.90 -23.30
C VAL A 256 -8.32 -19.34 -22.84
N ALA A 257 -8.94 -19.73 -21.73
CA ALA A 257 -8.86 -21.07 -21.18
C ALA A 257 -9.72 -22.04 -21.99
N ASP A 258 -10.96 -21.65 -22.31
CA ASP A 258 -11.89 -22.45 -23.09
C ASP A 258 -12.85 -21.57 -23.91
N THR A 259 -13.42 -22.15 -24.98
CA THR A 259 -14.32 -21.47 -25.91
C THR A 259 -15.55 -22.30 -26.19
N ASN A 260 -16.72 -21.70 -26.01
CA ASN A 260 -18.01 -22.35 -26.20
C ASN A 260 -18.51 -22.02 -27.63
N ALA A 261 -19.23 -22.95 -28.27
CA ALA A 261 -19.83 -22.74 -29.60
C ALA A 261 -20.80 -21.54 -29.68
N ALA A 262 -21.26 -21.02 -28.54
CA ALA A 262 -22.14 -19.86 -28.43
C ALA A 262 -21.41 -18.51 -28.36
N GLY A 263 -20.08 -18.45 -28.60
CA GLY A 263 -19.31 -17.20 -28.53
C GLY A 263 -19.02 -16.73 -27.10
N ARG A 264 -19.08 -17.65 -26.12
CA ARG A 264 -18.66 -17.40 -24.74
C ARG A 264 -17.22 -17.88 -24.58
N LEU A 265 -16.42 -17.11 -23.85
CA LEU A 265 -15.03 -17.40 -23.55
C LEU A 265 -14.86 -17.52 -22.04
N ILE A 266 -14.11 -18.53 -21.63
CA ILE A 266 -13.62 -18.64 -20.26
C ILE A 266 -12.20 -18.09 -20.24
N LEU A 267 -11.95 -17.10 -19.39
CA LEU A 267 -10.68 -16.43 -19.23
C LEU A 267 -9.97 -16.94 -17.97
N ASN A 268 -8.65 -17.13 -18.04
CA ASN A 268 -7.84 -17.50 -16.87
C ASN A 268 -7.49 -16.30 -15.95
N VAL A 269 -8.26 -15.21 -16.06
CA VAL A 269 -8.13 -13.99 -15.26
C VAL A 269 -9.48 -13.69 -14.63
N GLY A 270 -9.47 -13.30 -13.35
CA GLY A 270 -10.68 -13.06 -12.57
C GLY A 270 -10.54 -11.88 -11.60
N GLY A 271 -11.39 -11.85 -10.58
CA GLY A 271 -11.51 -10.74 -9.63
C GLY A 271 -10.22 -10.45 -8.87
N ARG A 272 -9.37 -11.45 -8.60
CA ARG A 272 -8.07 -11.26 -7.94
C ARG A 272 -7.09 -10.38 -8.73
N VAL A 273 -7.20 -10.42 -10.06
CA VAL A 273 -6.36 -9.61 -10.97
C VAL A 273 -7.03 -8.25 -11.27
N GLY A 274 -8.22 -8.01 -10.73
CA GLY A 274 -8.95 -6.76 -10.86
C GLY A 274 -9.97 -6.74 -12.01
N VAL A 275 -10.28 -7.88 -12.61
CA VAL A 275 -11.32 -7.99 -13.64
C VAL A 275 -12.69 -7.72 -13.02
N LYS A 276 -13.51 -6.90 -13.68
CA LYS A 276 -14.89 -6.59 -13.28
C LYS A 276 -15.86 -6.91 -14.41
N ILE A 277 -17.11 -7.19 -14.03
CA ILE A 277 -18.21 -7.33 -14.98
C ILE A 277 -18.33 -6.03 -15.78
N GLY A 278 -18.44 -6.16 -17.11
CA GLY A 278 -18.47 -5.06 -18.07
C GLY A 278 -17.09 -4.60 -18.58
N ASP A 279 -15.99 -5.17 -18.09
CA ASP A 279 -14.66 -4.87 -18.62
C ASP A 279 -14.55 -5.34 -20.07
N ARG A 280 -13.93 -4.50 -20.91
CA ARG A 280 -13.62 -4.83 -22.31
C ARG A 280 -12.19 -5.34 -22.42
N MET A 281 -12.06 -6.47 -23.08
CA MET A 281 -10.80 -7.16 -23.29
C MET A 281 -10.56 -7.31 -24.80
N GLN A 282 -9.34 -7.13 -25.26
CA GLN A 282 -8.93 -7.46 -26.62
C GLN A 282 -8.39 -8.88 -26.69
N VAL A 283 -8.84 -9.65 -27.67
CA VAL A 283 -8.36 -11.00 -27.92
C VAL A 283 -7.39 -10.99 -29.10
N TRP A 284 -6.19 -11.47 -28.87
CA TRP A 284 -5.06 -11.48 -29.79
C TRP A 284 -4.64 -12.92 -30.09
N ARG A 285 -4.52 -13.25 -31.38
CA ARG A 285 -3.98 -14.53 -31.82
C ARG A 285 -2.46 -14.42 -31.93
N PRO A 286 -1.69 -15.25 -31.20
CA PRO A 286 -0.24 -15.20 -31.28
C PRO A 286 0.25 -15.58 -32.68
N GLY A 287 1.00 -14.67 -33.30
CA GLY A 287 1.53 -14.87 -34.65
C GLY A 287 2.89 -15.57 -34.68
N LYS A 288 3.54 -15.54 -35.86
CA LYS A 288 4.91 -16.10 -35.99
C LYS A 288 5.90 -15.26 -35.19
N PRO A 289 6.92 -15.89 -34.55
CA PRO A 289 7.99 -15.16 -33.89
C PRO A 289 8.84 -14.42 -34.94
N VAL A 290 8.85 -13.09 -34.86
CA VAL A 290 9.77 -12.22 -35.58
C VAL A 290 11.12 -12.29 -34.88
N ARG A 291 12.12 -12.83 -35.58
CA ARG A 291 13.48 -13.00 -35.07
C ARG A 291 14.40 -11.93 -35.63
N ASP A 292 15.34 -11.50 -34.81
CA ASP A 292 16.47 -10.69 -35.25
C ASP A 292 17.30 -11.48 -36.28
N PRO A 293 17.55 -10.94 -37.49
CA PRO A 293 18.33 -11.63 -38.52
C PRO A 293 19.78 -11.93 -38.12
N ALA A 294 20.37 -11.12 -37.23
CA ALA A 294 21.76 -11.26 -36.82
C ALA A 294 21.92 -12.14 -35.58
N THR A 295 20.98 -12.10 -34.64
CA THR A 295 21.10 -12.80 -33.35
C THR A 295 20.19 -14.03 -33.21
N GLY A 296 19.23 -14.23 -34.12
CA GLY A 296 18.23 -15.30 -34.05
C GLY A 296 17.25 -15.19 -32.86
N LYS A 297 17.42 -14.16 -32.03
CA LYS A 297 16.62 -13.90 -30.84
C LYS A 297 15.22 -13.46 -31.25
N VAL A 298 14.20 -14.02 -30.61
CA VAL A 298 12.81 -13.61 -30.85
C VAL A 298 12.62 -12.20 -30.30
N LEU A 299 12.29 -11.26 -31.19
CA LEU A 299 12.05 -9.85 -30.86
C LEU A 299 10.59 -9.61 -30.51
N ARG A 300 9.67 -10.19 -31.28
CA ARG A 300 8.24 -9.99 -31.13
C ARG A 300 7.50 -11.20 -31.71
N PHE A 301 6.25 -11.40 -31.30
CA PHE A 301 5.30 -12.21 -32.05
C PHE A 301 4.44 -11.27 -32.87
N ASP A 302 4.15 -11.61 -34.13
CA ASP A 302 3.29 -10.80 -34.98
C ASP A 302 1.81 -11.05 -34.64
N ASP A 303 1.44 -10.71 -33.41
CA ASP A 303 0.12 -10.96 -32.84
C ASP A 303 -0.95 -10.21 -33.65
N SER A 304 -2.02 -10.89 -34.05
CA SER A 304 -3.15 -10.28 -34.75
C SER A 304 -4.34 -10.11 -33.82
N LEU A 305 -4.95 -8.92 -33.83
CA LEU A 305 -6.19 -8.67 -33.09
C LEU A 305 -7.34 -9.38 -33.81
N ILE A 306 -8.01 -10.32 -33.13
CA ILE A 306 -9.11 -11.11 -33.71
C ILE A 306 -10.49 -10.61 -33.26
N GLY A 307 -10.57 -9.89 -32.14
CA GLY A 307 -11.83 -9.32 -31.65
C GLY A 307 -11.75 -8.74 -30.25
N GLU A 308 -12.92 -8.38 -29.73
CA GLU A 308 -13.12 -7.90 -28.37
C GLU A 308 -14.02 -8.86 -27.59
N ALA A 309 -13.79 -8.97 -26.29
CA ALA A 309 -14.61 -9.73 -25.36
C ALA A 309 -15.06 -8.82 -24.22
N VAL A 310 -16.35 -8.88 -23.88
CA VAL A 310 -16.94 -8.14 -22.76
C VAL A 310 -17.21 -9.11 -21.63
N VAL A 311 -16.65 -8.84 -20.45
CA VAL A 311 -16.80 -9.70 -19.28
C VAL A 311 -18.24 -9.68 -18.78
N THR A 312 -18.87 -10.85 -18.71
CA THR A 312 -20.28 -11.03 -18.27
C THR A 312 -20.38 -11.57 -16.85
N SER A 313 -19.40 -12.36 -16.41
CA SER A 313 -19.32 -12.90 -15.05
C SER A 313 -17.87 -12.97 -14.58
N VAL A 314 -17.63 -12.84 -13.29
CA VAL A 314 -16.29 -12.88 -12.69
C VAL A 314 -16.30 -13.75 -11.45
N ASP A 315 -15.41 -14.74 -11.42
CA ASP A 315 -15.03 -15.49 -10.24
C ASP A 315 -13.70 -14.96 -9.68
N ASP A 316 -13.24 -15.51 -8.56
CA ASP A 316 -11.95 -15.17 -7.95
C ASP A 316 -10.76 -15.32 -8.92
N VAL A 317 -10.74 -16.42 -9.68
CA VAL A 317 -9.60 -16.88 -10.50
C VAL A 317 -9.90 -16.93 -12.00
N SER A 318 -11.17 -16.85 -12.39
CA SER A 318 -11.63 -16.93 -13.78
C SER A 318 -12.68 -15.87 -14.07
N ALA A 319 -12.94 -15.61 -15.35
CA ALA A 319 -14.04 -14.76 -15.79
C ALA A 319 -14.68 -15.34 -17.05
N GLU A 320 -15.98 -15.16 -17.18
CA GLU A 320 -16.72 -15.46 -18.40
C GLU A 320 -16.89 -14.17 -19.19
N ALA A 321 -16.61 -14.21 -20.50
CA ALA A 321 -16.75 -13.08 -21.38
C ALA A 321 -17.52 -13.45 -22.66
N ALA A 322 -18.37 -12.54 -23.11
CA ALA A 322 -19.03 -12.62 -24.40
C ALA A 322 -18.10 -12.06 -25.48
N TYR A 323 -17.78 -12.86 -26.50
CA TYR A 323 -16.83 -12.50 -27.54
C TYR A 323 -17.51 -12.04 -28.82
N THR A 324 -16.94 -10.99 -29.40
CA THR A 324 -17.32 -10.42 -30.68
C THR A 324 -16.05 -10.14 -31.48
N GLY A 325 -15.87 -10.82 -32.61
CA GLY A 325 -14.68 -10.68 -33.42
C GLY A 325 -14.88 -11.11 -34.87
N THR A 326 -13.86 -10.88 -35.68
CA THR A 326 -13.85 -11.24 -37.10
C THR A 326 -13.62 -12.74 -37.30
N GLU A 327 -12.91 -13.38 -36.37
CA GLU A 327 -12.62 -14.81 -36.38
C GLU A 327 -13.07 -15.47 -35.06
N PRO A 328 -13.40 -16.78 -35.05
CA PRO A 328 -13.65 -17.49 -33.81
C PRO A 328 -12.38 -17.54 -32.95
N ALA A 329 -12.50 -17.17 -31.68
CA ALA A 329 -11.44 -17.32 -30.68
C ALA A 329 -11.17 -18.81 -30.41
N LYS A 330 -9.95 -19.13 -29.97
CA LYS A 330 -9.50 -20.48 -29.64
C LYS A 330 -8.84 -20.48 -28.26
N SER A 331 -8.86 -21.64 -27.60
CA SER A 331 -8.06 -21.83 -26.38
C SER A 331 -6.59 -21.54 -26.67
N GLY A 332 -5.95 -20.76 -25.80
CA GLY A 332 -4.58 -20.27 -25.95
C GLY A 332 -4.42 -18.92 -26.65
N ASP A 333 -5.50 -18.31 -27.17
CA ASP A 333 -5.46 -16.92 -27.63
C ASP A 333 -5.20 -15.98 -26.41
N ARG A 334 -4.46 -14.90 -26.63
CA ARG A 334 -4.09 -13.92 -25.59
C ARG A 334 -5.20 -12.90 -25.37
N VAL A 335 -5.38 -12.50 -24.13
CA VAL A 335 -6.45 -11.59 -23.73
C VAL A 335 -5.84 -10.43 -22.95
N LYS A 336 -6.05 -9.22 -23.44
CA LYS A 336 -5.50 -7.99 -22.86
C LYS A 336 -6.62 -7.05 -22.46
N GLY A 337 -6.65 -6.62 -21.20
CA GLY A 337 -7.59 -5.62 -20.72
C GLY A 337 -7.33 -4.27 -21.39
N LEU A 338 -8.40 -3.63 -21.87
CA LEU A 338 -8.31 -2.25 -22.34
C LEU A 338 -8.25 -1.30 -21.14
N PRO A 339 -7.35 -0.30 -21.17
CA PRO A 339 -7.39 0.77 -20.18
C PRO A 339 -8.76 1.46 -20.23
N LYS A 340 -9.46 1.50 -19.10
CA LYS A 340 -10.64 2.35 -18.96
C LYS A 340 -10.18 3.79 -19.15
N GLN A 341 -10.63 4.43 -20.21
CA GLN A 341 -10.54 5.89 -20.31
C GLN A 341 -11.40 6.45 -19.17
N ILE A 342 -10.75 7.16 -18.26
CA ILE A 342 -11.39 7.87 -17.15
C ILE A 342 -11.95 9.17 -17.69
#